data_AF-A0A166AQU2-F1
#
_entry.id   AF-A0A166AQU2-F1
#
_cell.length_a   1.000
_cell.length_b   1.000
_cell.length_c   1.000
_cell.angle_alpha   90.00
_cell.angle_beta   90.00
_cell.angle_gamma   90.00
#
_symmetry.space_group_name_H-M   'P 1'
#
loop_
_entity.id
_entity.type
_entity.pdbx_description
1 polymer ?
#
loop_
_entity_poly.entity_id
_entity_poly.type
_entity_poly.pdbx_seq_one_letter_code
_entity_poly.pdbx_strand_id
1 'polypeptide(L)'
;MIKIKLMRKIKGKELIEEFETIYGSINHLKEIIEKEEKNMKLEMDFEDWEYFLENPEEEMEQERILYDNPTFTMIDLKILDTIKNKNPESLTQLATLMNKDISNITKKVNRLKEQGFVELKENKAQNNIKIPKFSYDTIQIAI
;
A
#
# COMPACT_ATOMS: atom_id res chain seq x y z
N MET A 1 -5.12 22.39 3.80
CA MET A 1 -4.39 21.18 4.22
C MET A 1 -5.11 20.04 3.55
N ILE A 2 -4.50 19.38 2.57
CA ILE A 2 -5.21 18.35 1.81
C ILE A 2 -5.37 17.11 2.70
N LYS A 3 -6.60 16.60 2.81
CA LYS A 3 -6.91 15.35 3.48
C LYS A 3 -7.32 14.33 2.43
N ILE A 4 -6.58 13.25 2.32
CA ILE A 4 -6.89 12.16 1.38
C ILE A 4 -7.41 10.98 2.19
N LYS A 5 -8.68 10.64 2.00
CA LYS A 5 -9.31 9.47 2.59
C LYS A 5 -9.32 8.34 1.56
N LEU A 6 -8.69 7.23 1.91
CA LEU A 6 -8.65 6.01 1.11
C LEU A 6 -9.54 4.97 1.78
N MET A 7 -10.32 4.26 0.98
CA MET A 7 -11.20 3.20 1.47
C MET A 7 -11.02 1.95 0.62
N ARG A 8 -10.96 0.80 1.27
CA ARG A 8 -10.96 -0.50 0.60
C ARG A 8 -11.73 -1.55 1.39
N LYS A 9 -12.25 -2.55 0.68
CA LYS A 9 -12.62 -3.84 1.27
C LYS A 9 -11.46 -4.81 1.10
N ILE A 10 -11.04 -5.45 2.18
CA ILE A 10 -9.94 -6.40 2.15
C ILE A 10 -10.30 -7.64 2.97
N LYS A 11 -9.88 -8.81 2.50
CA LYS A 11 -9.99 -10.05 3.26
C LYS A 11 -8.89 -10.18 4.30
N GLY A 12 -9.18 -10.81 5.43
CA GLY A 12 -8.21 -11.06 6.48
C GLY A 12 -6.90 -11.67 5.99
N LYS A 13 -6.98 -12.68 5.12
CA LYS A 13 -5.79 -13.32 4.52
C LYS A 13 -4.93 -12.37 3.68
N GLU A 14 -5.55 -11.46 2.93
CA GLU A 14 -4.83 -10.48 2.11
C GLU A 14 -4.18 -9.43 3.00
N LEU A 15 -4.84 -9.06 4.10
CA LEU A 15 -4.28 -8.15 5.10
C LEU A 15 -3.10 -8.78 5.85
N ILE A 16 -3.17 -10.07 6.17
CA ILE A 16 -2.05 -10.82 6.76
C ILE A 16 -0.84 -10.81 5.81
N GLU A 17 -1.02 -11.10 4.52
CA GLU A 17 0.07 -11.05 3.53
C GLU A 17 0.69 -9.64 3.43
N GLU A 18 -0.12 -8.59 3.57
CA GLU A 18 0.36 -7.21 3.63
C GLU A 18 1.18 -6.95 4.89
N PHE A 19 0.72 -7.40 6.06
CA PHE A 19 1.45 -7.25 7.32
C PHE A 19 2.76 -8.05 7.34
N GLU A 20 2.79 -9.25 6.77
CA GLU A 20 4.03 -10.01 6.56
C GLU A 20 5.01 -9.25 5.66
N THR A 21 4.53 -8.56 4.64
CA THR A 21 5.37 -7.74 3.75
C THR A 21 5.93 -6.51 4.46
N ILE A 22 5.13 -5.83 5.29
CA ILE A 22 5.50 -4.58 5.95
C ILE A 22 6.37 -4.84 7.19
N TYR A 23 5.94 -5.78 8.03
CA TYR A 23 6.52 -6.03 9.35
C TYR A 23 7.36 -7.31 9.41
N GLY A 24 7.27 -8.20 8.41
CA GLY A 24 7.97 -9.48 8.40
C GLY A 24 7.28 -10.57 9.22
N SER A 25 6.94 -10.28 10.49
CA SER A 25 6.20 -11.21 11.36
C SER A 25 5.44 -10.47 12.46
N ILE A 26 4.40 -11.11 13.00
CA ILE A 26 3.62 -10.58 14.12
C ILE A 26 4.47 -10.37 15.37
N ASN A 27 5.47 -11.25 15.61
CA ASN A 27 6.41 -11.10 16.72
C ASN A 27 7.31 -9.88 16.54
N HIS A 28 7.79 -9.64 15.31
CA HIS A 28 8.59 -8.45 15.03
C HIS A 28 7.76 -7.16 15.19
N LEU A 29 6.49 -7.15 14.79
CA LEU A 29 5.58 -6.03 15.06
C LEU A 29 5.43 -5.78 16.56
N LYS A 30 5.25 -6.83 17.36
CA LYS A 30 5.20 -6.74 18.82
C LYS A 30 6.48 -6.13 19.40
N GLU A 31 7.65 -6.54 18.93
CA GLU A 31 8.93 -5.94 19.36
C GLU A 31 9.04 -4.45 18.98
N ILE A 32 8.49 -4.02 17.84
CA ILE A 32 8.49 -2.61 17.44
C ILE A 32 7.59 -1.82 18.39
N ILE A 33 6.39 -2.31 18.72
CA ILE A 33 5.44 -1.67 19.64
C ILE A 33 6.08 -1.51 21.03
N GLU A 34 6.80 -2.52 21.52
CA GLU A 34 7.48 -2.46 22.82
C GLU A 34 8.62 -1.42 22.85
N LYS A 35 9.21 -1.09 21.70
CA LYS A 35 10.32 -0.12 21.58
C LYS A 35 9.85 1.31 21.29
N GLU A 36 8.73 1.47 20.57
CA GLU A 36 8.15 2.77 20.23
C GLU A 36 6.99 3.11 21.18
N GLU A 37 7.21 3.98 22.16
CA GLU A 37 6.12 4.43 23.04
C GLU A 37 5.00 5.12 22.23
N LYS A 38 3.77 4.57 22.36
CA LYS A 38 2.49 5.16 21.93
C LYS A 38 2.32 5.36 20.41
N ASN A 39 2.53 4.31 19.64
CA ASN A 39 2.16 4.30 18.22
C ASN A 39 0.82 3.55 18.01
N MET A 40 -0.29 4.29 18.15
CA MET A 40 -1.65 3.75 18.01
C MET A 40 -1.88 3.00 16.68
N LYS A 41 -1.19 3.37 15.60
CA LYS A 41 -1.28 2.64 14.34
C LYS A 41 -0.70 1.23 14.47
N LEU A 42 0.46 1.08 15.10
CA LEU A 42 1.09 -0.23 15.26
C LEU A 42 0.26 -1.14 16.16
N GLU A 43 -0.34 -0.58 17.22
CA GLU A 43 -1.27 -1.30 18.10
C GLU A 43 -2.50 -1.79 17.33
N MET A 44 -3.14 -0.93 16.54
CA MET A 44 -4.27 -1.32 15.69
C MET A 44 -3.91 -2.40 14.67
N ASP A 45 -2.78 -2.24 13.97
CA ASP A 45 -2.31 -3.24 13.00
C ASP A 45 -2.01 -4.58 13.67
N PHE A 46 -1.53 -4.59 14.91
CA PHE A 46 -1.29 -5.81 15.69
C PHE A 46 -2.60 -6.50 16.09
N GLU A 47 -3.57 -5.75 16.60
CA GLU A 47 -4.91 -6.26 16.94
C GLU A 47 -5.62 -6.85 15.72
N ASP A 48 -5.58 -6.14 14.58
CA ASP A 48 -6.13 -6.62 13.32
C ASP A 48 -5.42 -7.92 12.88
N TRP A 49 -4.09 -7.98 12.99
CA TRP A 49 -3.34 -9.19 12.63
C TRP A 49 -3.74 -10.38 13.49
N GLU A 50 -3.80 -10.22 14.82
CA GLU A 50 -4.25 -11.29 15.73
C GLU A 50 -5.68 -11.76 15.39
N TYR A 51 -6.59 -10.84 15.12
CA TYR A 51 -7.98 -11.17 14.79
C TYR A 51 -8.10 -11.98 13.50
N PHE A 52 -7.43 -11.55 12.43
CA PHE A 52 -7.57 -12.19 11.12
C PHE A 52 -6.78 -13.49 10.99
N LEU A 53 -5.81 -13.77 11.87
CA LEU A 53 -5.18 -15.10 11.93
C LEU A 53 -6.21 -16.19 12.23
N GLU A 54 -7.19 -15.89 13.09
CA GLU A 54 -8.30 -16.79 13.42
C GLU A 54 -9.47 -16.67 12.42
N ASN A 55 -9.60 -15.53 11.73
CA ASN A 55 -10.72 -15.22 10.84
C ASN A 55 -10.28 -14.83 9.41
N PRO A 56 -9.45 -15.63 8.70
CA PRO A 56 -8.76 -15.19 7.47
C PRO A 56 -9.68 -14.93 6.27
N GLU A 57 -10.90 -15.47 6.27
CA GLU A 57 -11.86 -15.28 5.18
C GLU A 57 -12.85 -14.13 5.42
N GLU A 58 -12.84 -13.52 6.61
CA GLU A 58 -13.68 -12.35 6.89
C GLU A 58 -13.18 -11.12 6.10
N GLU A 59 -14.14 -10.27 5.73
CA GLU A 59 -13.87 -9.01 5.03
C GLU A 59 -14.04 -7.85 6.00
N MET A 60 -13.15 -6.87 5.90
CA MET A 60 -13.27 -5.60 6.62
C MET A 60 -13.23 -4.42 5.67
N GLU A 61 -13.90 -3.34 6.07
CA GLU A 61 -13.73 -2.03 5.46
C GLU A 61 -12.59 -1.31 6.17
N GLN A 62 -11.51 -1.05 5.44
CA GLN A 62 -10.37 -0.30 5.95
C GLN A 62 -10.42 1.14 5.45
N GLU A 63 -10.42 2.09 6.39
CA GLU A 63 -10.26 3.51 6.10
C GLU A 63 -8.85 3.95 6.45
N ARG A 64 -8.19 4.61 5.50
CA ARG A 64 -6.91 5.27 5.74
C ARG A 64 -6.98 6.74 5.42
N ILE A 65 -6.76 7.57 6.44
CA ILE A 65 -6.69 9.01 6.31
C ILE A 65 -5.23 9.42 6.19
N LEU A 66 -4.89 10.06 5.07
CA LEU A 66 -3.61 10.73 4.88
C LEU A 66 -3.82 12.22 5.08
N TYR A 67 -3.05 12.77 5.99
CA TYR A 67 -2.83 14.21 6.09
C TYR A 67 -1.70 14.58 5.13
N ASP A 68 -1.79 15.76 4.49
CA ASP A 68 -0.68 16.39 3.76
C ASP A 68 0.49 16.66 4.72
N ASN A 69 1.24 15.59 4.98
CA ASN A 69 2.54 15.54 5.63
C ASN A 69 3.56 15.46 4.47
N PRO A 70 4.76 16.06 4.57
CA PRO A 70 5.70 16.23 3.45
C PRO A 70 6.19 14.94 2.78
N THR A 71 5.76 13.77 3.27
CA THR A 71 6.03 12.44 2.74
C THR A 71 5.33 12.16 1.40
N PHE A 72 4.15 12.77 1.14
CA PHE A 72 3.40 12.57 -0.12
C PHE A 72 3.62 13.72 -1.10
N THR A 73 4.42 13.47 -2.14
CA THR A 73 4.69 14.46 -3.18
C THR A 73 3.62 14.44 -4.25
N MET A 74 3.49 15.53 -5.00
CA MET A 74 2.62 15.59 -6.19
C MET A 74 2.94 14.49 -7.22
N ILE A 75 4.19 14.00 -7.24
CA ILE A 75 4.59 12.88 -8.10
C ILE A 75 3.99 11.56 -7.60
N ASP A 76 3.90 11.36 -6.29
CA ASP A 76 3.32 10.15 -5.71
C ASP A 76 1.83 10.07 -6.04
N LEU A 77 1.10 11.18 -5.91
CA LEU A 77 -0.30 11.28 -6.34
C LEU A 77 -0.48 10.97 -7.83
N LYS A 78 0.40 11.49 -8.69
CA LYS A 78 0.37 11.19 -10.12
C LYS A 78 0.66 9.72 -10.42
N ILE A 79 1.55 9.07 -9.67
CA ILE A 79 1.83 7.64 -9.81
C ILE A 79 0.56 6.85 -9.48
N LEU A 80 -0.08 7.14 -8.34
CA LEU A 80 -1.31 6.46 -7.92
C LEU A 80 -2.44 6.66 -8.92
N ASP A 81 -2.65 7.90 -9.38
CA ASP A 81 -3.67 8.24 -10.38
C ASP A 81 -3.42 7.51 -11.70
N THR A 82 -2.17 7.47 -12.17
CA THR A 82 -1.81 6.77 -13.41
C THR A 82 -2.02 5.26 -13.27
N ILE A 83 -1.62 4.66 -12.15
CA ILE A 83 -1.84 3.22 -11.89
C ILE A 83 -3.34 2.92 -11.90
N LYS A 84 -4.15 3.70 -11.18
CA LYS A 84 -5.60 3.50 -11.06
C LYS A 84 -6.34 3.68 -12.39
N ASN A 85 -6.02 4.73 -13.14
CA ASN A 85 -6.80 5.13 -14.32
C ASN A 85 -6.28 4.53 -15.62
N LYS A 86 -4.99 4.18 -15.69
CA LYS A 86 -4.34 3.67 -16.91
C LYS A 86 -3.97 2.20 -16.84
N ASN A 87 -4.01 1.57 -15.66
CA ASN A 87 -3.75 0.14 -15.45
C ASN A 87 -2.50 -0.36 -16.21
N PRO A 88 -1.31 0.21 -15.96
CA PRO A 88 -0.10 -0.20 -16.64
C PRO A 88 0.25 -1.65 -16.32
N GLU A 89 0.64 -2.38 -17.35
CA GLU A 89 1.03 -3.79 -17.33
C GLU A 89 2.48 -4.01 -16.85
N SER A 90 3.23 -2.93 -16.60
CA SER A 90 4.58 -3.00 -16.03
C SER A 90 5.05 -1.67 -15.46
N LEU A 91 6.08 -1.70 -14.61
CA LEU A 91 6.80 -0.49 -14.18
C LEU A 91 7.41 0.28 -15.36
N THR A 92 7.85 -0.42 -16.41
CA THR A 92 8.36 0.20 -17.64
C THR A 92 7.28 0.99 -18.35
N GLN A 93 6.10 0.39 -18.54
CA GLN A 93 4.98 1.08 -19.15
C GLN A 93 4.50 2.26 -18.31
N LEU A 94 4.46 2.11 -16.98
CA LEU A 94 4.17 3.23 -16.08
C LEU A 94 5.17 4.39 -16.27
N ALA A 95 6.47 4.09 -16.37
CA ALA A 95 7.49 5.11 -16.62
C ALA A 95 7.30 5.81 -17.97
N THR A 96 6.94 5.06 -19.02
CA THR A 96 6.61 5.61 -20.33
C THR A 96 5.38 6.53 -20.27
N LEU A 97 4.28 6.09 -19.63
CA LEU A 97 3.06 6.88 -19.48
C LEU A 97 3.29 8.19 -18.74
N MET A 98 4.20 8.18 -17.77
CA MET A 98 4.56 9.36 -16.98
C MET A 98 5.66 10.22 -17.61
N ASN A 99 6.27 9.78 -18.71
CA ASN A 99 7.46 10.36 -19.30
C ASN A 99 8.57 10.60 -18.25
N LYS A 100 8.89 9.55 -17.49
CA LYS A 100 9.90 9.58 -16.41
C LYS A 100 10.89 8.43 -16.55
N ASP A 101 12.06 8.61 -15.92
CA ASP A 101 13.06 7.56 -15.80
C ASP A 101 12.53 6.36 -14.99
N ILE A 102 12.81 5.16 -15.48
CA ILE A 102 12.35 3.90 -14.88
C ILE A 102 12.92 3.67 -13.48
N SER A 103 14.17 4.08 -13.22
CA SER A 103 14.79 3.89 -11.90
C SER A 103 14.10 4.75 -10.86
N ASN A 104 13.77 6.00 -11.21
CA ASN A 104 13.02 6.91 -10.35
C ASN A 104 11.59 6.42 -10.08
N ILE A 105 10.89 5.92 -11.10
CA ILE A 105 9.55 5.35 -10.93
C ILE A 105 9.60 4.11 -10.05
N THR A 106 10.54 3.21 -10.29
CA THR A 106 10.70 1.98 -9.51
C THR A 106 10.93 2.28 -8.03
N LYS A 107 11.83 3.21 -7.69
CA LYS A 107 12.07 3.62 -6.30
C LYS A 107 10.81 4.17 -5.63
N LYS A 108 10.07 5.04 -6.32
CA LYS A 108 8.84 5.63 -5.78
C LYS A 108 7.73 4.59 -5.62
N VAL A 109 7.55 3.71 -6.58
CA VAL A 109 6.56 2.64 -6.52
C VAL A 109 6.90 1.65 -5.40
N ASN A 110 8.17 1.31 -5.19
CA ASN A 110 8.58 0.47 -4.06
C ASN A 110 8.28 1.14 -2.71
N ARG A 111 8.56 2.44 -2.56
CA ARG A 111 8.17 3.19 -1.36
C ARG A 111 6.66 3.20 -1.16
N LEU A 112 5.88 3.40 -2.22
CA LEU A 112 4.42 3.35 -2.16
C LEU A 112 3.90 1.95 -1.82
N LYS A 113 4.60 0.89 -2.25
CA LYS A 113 4.33 -0.49 -1.86
C LYS A 113 4.61 -0.74 -0.39
N GLU A 114 5.76 -0.34 0.12
CA GLU A 114 6.12 -0.44 1.55
C GLU A 114 5.11 0.29 2.44
N GLN A 115 4.52 1.36 1.91
CA GLN A 115 3.47 2.10 2.59
C GLN A 115 2.08 1.49 2.40
N GLY A 116 1.89 0.42 1.61
CA GLY A 116 0.59 -0.24 1.39
C GLY A 116 -0.35 0.48 0.41
N PHE A 117 0.16 1.34 -0.48
CA PHE A 117 -0.66 2.03 -1.51
C PHE A 117 -0.68 1.32 -2.86
N VAL A 118 0.36 0.54 -3.15
CA VAL A 118 0.54 -0.16 -4.42
C VAL A 118 0.97 -1.59 -4.17
N GLU A 119 0.26 -2.55 -4.74
CA GLU A 119 0.71 -3.92 -4.85
C GLU A 119 1.51 -4.13 -6.13
N LEU A 120 2.56 -4.95 -6.08
CA LEU A 120 3.27 -5.39 -7.28
C LEU A 120 2.95 -6.87 -7.50
N LYS A 121 2.02 -7.15 -8.41
CA LYS A 121 1.69 -8.52 -8.80
C LYS A 121 2.69 -9.01 -9.85
N GLU A 122 3.23 -10.21 -9.65
CA GLU A 122 4.14 -10.81 -10.61
C GLU A 122 3.35 -11.58 -11.67
N ASN A 123 3.61 -11.28 -12.94
CA ASN A 123 3.10 -12.09 -14.04
C ASN A 123 4.10 -13.21 -14.37
N LYS A 124 3.81 -14.42 -13.86
CA LYS A 124 4.63 -15.62 -14.11
C LYS A 124 4.64 -16.06 -15.58
N ALA A 125 3.65 -15.65 -16.38
CA ALA A 125 3.57 -16.02 -17.80
C ALA A 125 4.49 -15.18 -18.71
N GLN A 126 4.97 -14.03 -18.23
CA GLN A 126 5.88 -13.15 -18.97
C GLN A 126 7.03 -12.71 -18.06
N ASN A 127 8.06 -13.55 -17.91
CA ASN A 127 9.35 -13.20 -17.30
C ASN A 127 9.29 -12.46 -15.95
N ASN A 128 8.33 -12.79 -15.07
CA ASN A 128 8.17 -12.14 -13.75
C ASN A 128 8.03 -10.61 -13.83
N ILE A 129 7.32 -10.10 -14.84
CA ILE A 129 7.02 -8.67 -14.94
C ILE A 129 6.20 -8.23 -13.71
N LYS A 130 6.65 -7.14 -13.07
CA LYS A 130 5.97 -6.53 -11.93
C LYS A 130 4.90 -5.55 -12.42
N ILE A 131 3.64 -5.92 -12.17
CA ILE A 131 2.45 -5.14 -12.51
C ILE A 131 2.03 -4.34 -11.27
N PRO A 132 2.10 -3.00 -11.29
CA PRO A 132 1.61 -2.19 -10.20
C PRO A 132 0.07 -2.15 -10.20
N LYS A 133 -0.54 -2.42 -9.05
CA LYS A 133 -1.98 -2.28 -8.81
C LYS A 133 -2.22 -1.35 -7.64
N PHE A 134 -3.23 -0.51 -7.76
CA PHE A 134 -3.62 0.37 -6.67
C PHE A 134 -4.38 -0.44 -5.61
N SER A 135 -3.96 -0.35 -4.36
CA SER A 135 -4.45 -1.22 -3.26
C SER A 135 -5.77 -0.76 -2.64
N TYR A 136 -6.36 0.36 -3.10
CA TYR A 136 -7.62 0.88 -2.56
C TYR A 136 -8.70 1.06 -3.61
N ASP A 137 -9.94 0.80 -3.22
CA ASP A 137 -11.10 0.94 -4.11
C ASP A 137 -11.39 2.42 -4.40
N THR A 138 -11.38 3.24 -3.35
CA THR A 138 -11.81 4.65 -3.43
C THR A 138 -10.75 5.61 -2.90
N ILE A 139 -10.59 6.73 -3.60
CA ILE A 139 -9.81 7.90 -3.15
C ILE A 139 -10.79 9.06 -3.02
N GLN A 140 -10.88 9.66 -1.84
CA GLN A 140 -11.62 10.90 -1.59
C GLN A 140 -10.62 11.98 -1.18
N ILE A 141 -10.59 13.08 -1.93
CA ILE A 141 -9.72 14.22 -1.63
C ILE A 141 -10.60 15.33 -1.07
N ALA A 142 -10.35 15.71 0.18
CA ALA A 142 -10.93 16.89 0.80
C ALA A 142 -9.86 18.00 0.81
N ILE A 143 -10.20 19.16 0.24
CA ILE A 143 -9.35 20.36 0.14
C ILE A 143 -9.73 21.33 1.26
#